data_AF-A0A954NNY9-F1
#
_entry.id   AF-A0A954NNY9-F1
#
_cell.length_a   1.000
_cell.length_b   1.000
_cell.length_c   1.000
_cell.angle_alpha   90.00
_cell.angle_beta   90.00
_cell.angle_gamma   90.00
#
_symmetry.space_group_name_H-M   'P 1'
#
loop_
_entity.id
_entity.type
_entity.pdbx_description
1 polymer ?
#
loop_
_entity_poly.entity_id
_entity_poly.type
_entity_poly.pdbx_seq_one_letter_code
_entity_poly.pdbx_strand_id
1 'polypeptide(L)' 'MSEPLAFFLTWTTYGTWLPGDERGWVDDRLRRAALELRRLAEATLSQSSVVLMKSQQSIVVQSVRQSNDG' A
#
# COMPACT_ATOMS: atom_id res chain seq x y z
N MET A 1 6.93 -15.95 -34.68
CA MET A 1 7.06 -16.13 -33.22
C MET A 1 5.72 -15.75 -32.62
N SER A 2 5.08 -16.65 -31.86
CA SER A 2 3.78 -16.38 -31.24
C SER A 2 3.94 -15.49 -30.01
N GLU A 3 3.13 -14.45 -29.92
CA GLU A 3 3.07 -13.57 -28.75
C GLU A 3 2.65 -14.35 -27.49
N PRO A 4 3.22 -14.02 -26.31
CA PRO A 4 2.82 -14.65 -25.06
C PRO A 4 1.34 -14.38 -24.74
N LEU A 5 0.61 -15.43 -24.34
CA LEU A 5 -0.83 -15.35 -24.03
C LEU A 5 -1.13 -14.46 -22.81
N ALA A 6 -0.24 -14.44 -21.81
CA ALA A 6 -0.31 -13.57 -20.64
C ALA A 6 1.01 -13.54 -19.87
N PHE A 7 1.22 -12.51 -19.06
CA PHE A 7 2.31 -12.42 -18.08
C PHE A 7 1.76 -12.68 -16.66
N PHE A 8 2.39 -13.58 -15.92
CA PHE A 8 2.09 -13.79 -14.50
C PHE A 8 3.13 -13.07 -13.64
N LEU A 9 2.74 -11.94 -13.08
CA LEU A 9 3.57 -11.11 -12.20
C LEU A 9 3.16 -11.35 -10.75
N THR A 10 4.13 -11.60 -9.88
CA THR A 10 3.93 -11.62 -8.43
C THR A 10 4.93 -10.70 -7.77
N TRP A 11 4.50 -9.98 -6.73
CA TRP A 11 5.38 -9.17 -5.91
C TRP A 11 5.03 -9.38 -4.45
N THR A 12 6.04 -9.38 -3.60
CA THR A 12 5.85 -9.40 -2.16
C THR A 12 5.36 -8.02 -1.72
N THR A 13 4.07 -7.90 -1.39
CA THR A 13 3.57 -6.72 -0.69
C THR A 13 3.96 -6.84 0.77
N TYR A 14 4.87 -5.98 1.22
CA TYR A 14 5.13 -5.84 2.64
C TYR A 14 4.01 -5.01 3.28
N GLY A 15 3.80 -5.19 4.59
CA GLY A 15 2.79 -4.46 5.36
C GLY A 15 3.02 -2.94 5.31
N THR A 16 2.32 -2.21 6.15
CA THR A 16 2.44 -0.75 6.11
C THR A 16 3.79 -0.29 6.63
N TRP A 17 4.23 0.89 6.23
CA TRP A 17 5.37 1.56 6.87
C TRP A 17 4.97 2.31 8.15
N LEU A 18 3.72 2.17 8.60
CA LEU A 18 3.24 2.77 9.84
C LEU A 18 3.48 1.77 10.98
N PRO A 19 4.41 2.04 11.91
CA PRO A 19 4.68 1.13 13.01
C PRO A 19 3.42 0.80 13.81
N GLY A 20 3.17 -0.48 14.07
CA GLY A 20 2.04 -0.96 14.86
C GLY A 20 0.70 -1.09 14.13
N ASP A 21 0.61 -0.79 12.81
CA ASP A 21 -0.62 -0.94 12.01
C ASP A 21 -1.23 -2.34 12.11
N GLU A 22 -2.55 -2.41 12.14
CA GLU A 22 -3.34 -3.63 12.33
C GLU A 22 -3.14 -4.66 11.19
N ARG A 23 -2.79 -4.19 9.98
CA ARG A 23 -2.49 -5.05 8.83
C ARG A 23 -1.09 -5.66 8.89
N GLY A 24 -0.30 -5.31 9.91
CA GLY A 24 1.13 -5.56 9.99
C GLY A 24 1.94 -4.40 9.40
N TRP A 25 3.17 -4.28 9.86
CA TRP A 25 4.06 -3.17 9.51
C TRP A 25 5.50 -3.61 9.26
N VAL A 26 6.30 -2.75 8.65
CA VAL A 26 7.64 -3.09 8.15
C VAL A 26 8.69 -2.18 8.78
N ASP A 27 9.69 -2.82 9.39
CA ASP A 27 10.91 -2.22 9.93
C ASP A 27 12.01 -3.28 9.79
N ASP A 28 12.53 -3.40 8.56
CA ASP A 28 13.33 -4.48 7.97
C ASP A 28 12.69 -5.86 7.85
N ARG A 29 11.68 -6.16 8.68
CA ARG A 29 10.90 -7.40 8.63
C ARG A 29 9.43 -7.09 8.85
N LEU A 30 8.57 -8.00 8.38
CA LEU A 30 7.15 -7.93 8.68
C LEU A 30 6.93 -8.16 10.18
N ARG A 31 6.31 -7.18 10.83
CA ARG A 31 5.96 -7.19 12.24
C ARG A 31 4.45 -7.21 12.43
N ARG A 32 4.02 -7.78 13.55
CA ARG A 32 2.61 -7.84 13.95
C ARG A 32 2.13 -6.47 14.43
N ALA A 33 0.81 -6.32 14.43
CA ALA A 33 0.11 -5.17 14.99
C ALA A 33 0.53 -4.87 16.44
N ALA A 34 0.63 -3.59 16.77
CA ALA A 34 0.98 -3.11 18.11
C ALA A 34 0.33 -1.74 18.34
N LEU A 35 -0.84 -1.73 19.00
CA LEU A 35 -1.68 -0.55 19.11
C LEU A 35 -0.97 0.67 19.73
N GLU A 36 -0.22 0.47 20.82
CA GLU A 36 0.50 1.57 21.48
C GLU A 36 1.57 2.16 20.57
N LEU A 37 2.27 1.31 19.80
CA LEU A 37 3.26 1.78 18.84
C LEU A 37 2.60 2.55 17.68
N ARG A 38 1.43 2.10 17.23
CA ARG A 38 0.61 2.80 16.23
C ARG A 38 0.27 4.21 16.67
N ARG A 39 -0.19 4.37 17.92
CA ARG A 39 -0.54 5.68 18.47
C ARG A 39 0.66 6.62 18.54
N LEU A 40 1.82 6.11 18.99
CA LEU A 40 3.05 6.89 19.05
C LEU A 40 3.51 7.30 17.64
N ALA A 41 3.50 6.36 16.69
CA ALA A 41 3.88 6.65 15.31
C ALA A 41 2.94 7.69 14.68
N GLU A 42 1.63 7.52 14.84
CA GLU A 42 0.61 8.48 14.38
C GLU A 42 0.83 9.88 14.96
N ALA A 43 1.19 9.98 16.24
CA ALA A 43 1.49 11.25 16.90
C ALA A 43 2.76 11.94 16.37
N THR A 44 3.67 11.19 15.76
CA THR A 44 4.95 11.69 15.21
C THR A 44 4.93 11.89 13.69
N LEU A 45 3.80 11.64 13.02
CA LEU A 45 3.71 11.81 11.58
C LEU A 45 3.92 13.28 11.19
N SER A 46 4.89 13.54 10.32
CA SER A 46 5.14 14.88 9.78
C SER A 46 3.95 15.45 9.00
N GLN A 47 3.08 14.58 8.48
CA GLN A 47 1.91 14.93 7.70
C GLN A 47 0.72 14.10 8.14
N SER A 48 -0.49 14.66 8.01
CA SER A 48 -1.72 13.92 8.30
C SER A 48 -1.88 12.75 7.32
N SER A 49 -2.23 11.57 7.84
CA SER A 49 -2.62 10.45 6.99
C SER A 49 -3.89 10.79 6.22
N VAL A 50 -3.96 10.36 4.95
CA VAL A 50 -5.12 10.58 4.09
C VAL A 50 -5.74 9.23 3.75
N VAL A 51 -7.00 9.05 4.10
CA VAL A 51 -7.79 7.88 3.71
C VAL A 51 -8.58 8.22 2.46
N LEU A 52 -8.30 7.50 1.37
CA LEU A 52 -9.00 7.71 0.10
C LEU A 52 -10.43 7.18 0.18
N MET A 53 -11.40 8.03 -0.14
CA MET A 53 -12.79 7.64 -0.34
C MET A 53 -12.93 6.77 -1.61
N LYS A 54 -14.04 6.05 -1.74
CA LYS A 54 -14.30 5.18 -2.91
C LYS A 54 -14.25 5.91 -4.26
N SER A 55 -14.73 7.15 -4.30
CA SER A 55 -14.63 8.01 -5.48
C SER A 55 -13.17 8.32 -5.84
N GLN A 56 -12.34 8.68 -4.86
CA GLN A 56 -10.91 8.94 -5.05
C GLN A 56 -10.14 7.69 -5.46
N GLN A 57 -10.47 6.53 -4.87
CA GLN A 57 -9.90 5.24 -5.27
C GLN A 57 -10.19 4.93 -6.75
N SER A 58 -11.39 5.26 -7.22
CA SER A 58 -11.78 5.03 -8.62
C SER A 58 -10.93 5.84 -9.60
N ILE A 59 -10.59 7.08 -9.25
CA ILE A 59 -9.68 7.94 -10.04
C ILE A 59 -8.29 7.30 -10.14
N VAL A 60 -7.73 6.86 -9.01
CA VAL A 60 -6.41 6.19 -9.01
C VAL A 60 -6.41 4.95 -9.90
N VAL A 61 -7.45 4.11 -9.80
CA VAL A 61 -7.58 2.91 -10.62
C VAL A 61 -7.65 3.26 -12.11
N GLN A 62 -8.41 4.28 -12.47
CA GLN A 62 -8.50 4.74 -13.86
C GLN A 62 -7.15 5.27 -14.38
N SER A 63 -6.43 6.07 -13.59
CA SER A 63 -5.12 6.60 -13.98
C SER A 63 -4.09 5.49 -14.19
N VAL A 64 -4.02 4.49 -13.30
CA VAL A 64 -3.09 3.36 -13.45
C VAL A 64 -3.38 2.56 -14.71
N ARG A 65 -4.65 2.36 -15.07
CA ARG A 65 -5.02 1.67 -16.32
C ARG A 65 -4.56 2.44 -17.55
N GLN A 66 -4.85 3.74 -17.61
CA GLN A 66 -4.45 4.60 -18.73
C GLN A 66 -2.94 4.64 -18.93
N SER A 67 -2.14 4.63 -17.85
CA SER A 67 -0.68 4.59 -17.94
C SER A 67 -0.11 3.27 -18.46
N ASN A 68 -0.84 2.16 -18.32
CA ASN A 68 -0.42 0.86 -18.86
C ASN A 68 -0.85 0.66 -20.33
N ASP A 69 -1.71 1.54 -20.87
CA ASP A 69 -2.24 1.48 -22.23
C ASP A 69 -1.45 2.36 -23.24
N GLY A 70 -0.37 3.02 -22.80
CA GLY A 70 0.52 3.86 -23.63
C GLY A 70 1.93 3.30 -23.74
#